data_AF-A0A4Q4CL92-F1
#
_entry.id   AF-A0A4Q4CL92-F1
#
_cell.length_a   1.000
_cell.length_b   1.000
_cell.length_c   1.000
_cell.angle_alpha   90.00
_cell.angle_beta   90.00
_cell.angle_gamma   90.00
#
_symmetry.space_group_name_H-M   'P 1'
#
loop_
_entity.id
_entity.type
_entity.pdbx_description
1 polymer ?
#
loop_
_entity_poly.entity_id
_entity_poly.type
_entity_poly.pdbx_seq_one_letter_code
_entity_poly.pdbx_strand_id
1 'polypeptide(L)'
;KHLVGVEEYVRTEKAKLGKLSVAERNTLIAFGVTVTLWIVPGIVAIIAGTESSTYETVSGRLDEGIVAILGASLLFLLPTKWEDREFTLRWSDAAKIDWGTVVLFGTGIIFGSLLESSGLAETLGNGASDRLGLTSVFAITVFAVILAIVVSETTSNTASAAVVVPIIIPIAMAADVNPFVPALAATFAASFGFMLPVSTPQNAVVYGSGTVPITTMIRTGASFDVIGAILIVIFLPVMASMVGLV
;
A
#
# COMPACT_ATOMS: atom_id res chain seq x y z
N LYS A 1 -23.82 24.87 -5.39
CA LYS A 1 -24.88 24.43 -6.33
C LYS A 1 -25.34 23.05 -5.89
N HIS A 2 -26.56 22.89 -5.35
CA HIS A 2 -27.15 21.55 -5.20
C HIS A 2 -27.48 21.05 -6.61
N LEU A 3 -26.88 19.92 -7.01
CA LEU A 3 -27.22 19.25 -8.26
C LEU A 3 -28.61 18.63 -8.08
N VAL A 4 -29.64 19.36 -8.53
CA VAL A 4 -31.03 18.91 -8.52
C VAL A 4 -31.13 17.59 -9.27
N GLY A 5 -31.74 16.56 -8.65
CA GLY A 5 -31.94 15.25 -9.25
C GLY A 5 -30.90 14.17 -8.90
N VAL A 6 -29.79 14.50 -8.21
CA VAL A 6 -28.82 13.47 -7.78
C VAL A 6 -29.44 12.50 -6.79
N GLU A 7 -30.23 12.99 -5.84
CA GLU A 7 -30.89 12.13 -4.86
C GLU A 7 -31.91 11.19 -5.53
N GLU A 8 -32.66 11.70 -6.50
CA GLU A 8 -33.62 10.93 -7.28
C GLU A 8 -32.93 9.91 -8.19
N TYR A 9 -31.81 10.29 -8.81
CA TYR A 9 -30.96 9.40 -9.59
C TYR A 9 -30.39 8.27 -8.72
N VAL A 10 -29.78 8.59 -7.58
CA VAL A 10 -29.23 7.61 -6.63
C VAL A 10 -30.34 6.68 -6.11
N ARG A 11 -31.53 7.23 -5.81
CA ARG A 11 -32.67 6.43 -5.37
C ARG A 11 -33.15 5.47 -6.47
N THR A 12 -33.15 5.92 -7.71
CA THR A 12 -33.53 5.11 -8.88
C THR A 12 -32.51 3.99 -9.14
N GLU A 13 -31.21 4.31 -9.14
CA GLU A 13 -30.15 3.30 -9.28
C GLU A 13 -30.15 2.31 -8.12
N LYS A 14 -30.35 2.77 -6.89
CA LYS A 14 -30.49 1.90 -5.71
C LYS A 14 -31.70 0.98 -5.81
N ALA A 15 -32.82 1.47 -6.35
CA ALA A 15 -34.00 0.65 -6.57
C ALA A 15 -33.77 -0.43 -7.63
N LYS A 16 -32.92 -0.18 -8.64
CA LYS A 16 -32.54 -1.17 -9.67
C LYS A 16 -31.68 -2.32 -9.12
N LEU A 17 -30.88 -2.09 -8.07
CA LEU A 17 -30.01 -3.11 -7.48
C LEU A 17 -30.79 -4.25 -6.80
N GLY A 18 -31.99 -3.99 -6.29
CA GLY A 18 -32.82 -5.02 -5.67
C GLY A 18 -32.27 -5.55 -4.34
N LYS A 19 -32.53 -6.83 -4.04
CA LYS A 19 -32.00 -7.50 -2.84
C LYS A 19 -30.60 -8.04 -3.12
N LEU A 20 -29.75 -8.10 -2.09
CA LEU A 20 -28.43 -8.71 -2.19
C LEU A 20 -28.54 -10.14 -2.74
N SER A 21 -27.78 -10.38 -3.80
CA SER A 21 -27.57 -11.70 -4.36
C SER A 21 -26.82 -12.60 -3.37
N VAL A 22 -26.90 -13.91 -3.61
CA VAL A 22 -26.17 -14.90 -2.79
C VAL A 22 -24.66 -14.66 -2.88
N ALA A 23 -24.16 -14.30 -4.08
CA ALA A 23 -22.75 -13.98 -4.28
C ALA A 23 -22.32 -12.78 -3.43
N GLU A 24 -23.08 -11.68 -3.43
CA GLU A 24 -22.78 -10.50 -2.61
C GLU A 24 -22.83 -10.82 -1.11
N ARG A 25 -23.79 -11.63 -0.66
CA ARG A 25 -23.86 -12.07 0.74
C ARG A 25 -22.64 -12.91 1.12
N ASN A 26 -22.23 -13.84 0.26
CA ASN A 26 -21.03 -14.65 0.48
C ASN A 26 -19.77 -13.77 0.54
N THR A 27 -19.68 -12.76 -0.31
CA THR A 27 -18.60 -11.76 -0.27
C THR A 27 -18.58 -10.99 1.04
N LEU A 28 -19.74 -10.55 1.53
CA LEU A 28 -19.84 -9.88 2.84
C LEU A 28 -19.41 -10.79 3.99
N ILE A 29 -19.76 -12.08 3.94
CA ILE A 29 -19.33 -13.07 4.95
C ILE A 29 -17.80 -13.20 4.92
N ALA A 30 -17.21 -13.44 3.74
CA ALA A 30 -15.76 -13.61 3.63
C ALA A 30 -14.99 -12.35 4.04
N PHE A 31 -15.47 -11.17 3.62
CA PHE A 31 -14.93 -9.89 4.05
C PHE A 31 -15.01 -9.72 5.56
N GLY A 32 -16.17 -9.96 6.16
CA GLY A 32 -16.39 -9.84 7.60
C GLY A 32 -15.49 -10.78 8.42
N VAL A 33 -15.33 -12.03 7.98
CA VAL A 33 -14.40 -12.99 8.60
C VAL A 33 -12.96 -12.48 8.50
N THR A 34 -12.52 -12.06 7.32
CA THR A 34 -11.14 -11.59 7.08
C THR A 34 -10.82 -10.36 7.95
N VAL A 35 -11.69 -9.35 7.94
CA VAL A 35 -11.50 -8.12 8.73
C VAL A 35 -11.49 -8.42 10.23
N THR A 36 -12.39 -9.30 10.68
CA THR A 36 -12.42 -9.70 12.09
C THR A 36 -11.09 -10.36 12.48
N LEU A 37 -10.60 -11.30 11.67
CA LEU A 37 -9.35 -12.01 11.95
C LEU A 37 -8.12 -11.09 11.92
N TRP A 38 -8.08 -10.07 11.05
CA TRP A 38 -6.99 -9.07 11.07
C TRP A 38 -7.01 -8.18 12.32
N ILE A 39 -8.18 -7.87 12.87
CA ILE A 39 -8.30 -6.99 14.04
C ILE A 39 -7.99 -7.76 15.35
N VAL A 40 -8.23 -9.08 15.38
CA VAL A 40 -8.09 -9.91 16.59
C VAL A 40 -6.71 -9.79 17.25
N PRO A 41 -5.56 -9.91 16.55
CA PRO A 41 -4.24 -9.71 17.15
C PRO A 41 -4.08 -8.36 17.85
N GLY A 42 -4.61 -7.28 17.25
CA GLY A 42 -4.58 -5.94 17.83
C GLY A 42 -5.43 -5.82 19.10
N ILE A 43 -6.61 -6.45 19.14
CA ILE A 43 -7.45 -6.50 20.36
C ILE A 43 -6.73 -7.28 21.47
N VAL A 44 -6.11 -8.42 21.13
CA VAL A 44 -5.35 -9.23 22.09
C VAL A 44 -4.15 -8.45 22.64
N ALA A 45 -3.45 -7.70 21.78
CA ALA A 45 -2.35 -6.83 22.21
C ALA A 45 -2.80 -5.80 23.27
N ILE A 46 -3.99 -5.20 23.09
CA ILE A 46 -4.53 -4.20 24.03
C ILE A 46 -4.93 -4.84 25.38
N ILE A 47 -5.51 -6.04 25.35
CA ILE A 47 -6.06 -6.69 26.57
C ILE A 47 -4.98 -7.45 27.35
N ALA A 48 -4.17 -8.24 26.66
CA ALA A 48 -3.19 -9.14 27.28
C ALA A 48 -1.77 -8.56 27.30
N GLY A 49 -1.52 -7.47 26.56
CA GLY A 49 -0.18 -6.91 26.37
C GLY A 49 0.58 -7.58 25.23
N THR A 50 1.46 -6.81 24.60
CA THR A 50 2.31 -7.23 23.47
C THR A 50 3.38 -8.25 23.83
N GLU A 51 3.68 -8.42 25.13
CA GLU A 51 4.65 -9.41 25.64
C GLU A 51 3.98 -10.71 26.12
N SER A 52 2.65 -10.83 25.96
CA SER A 52 1.94 -12.03 26.41
C SER A 52 2.12 -13.20 25.45
N SER A 53 2.26 -14.41 26.00
CA SER A 53 2.27 -15.67 25.23
C SER A 53 0.98 -15.88 24.41
N THR A 54 -0.13 -15.33 24.88
CA THR A 54 -1.40 -15.29 24.15
C THR A 54 -1.30 -14.42 22.89
N TYR A 55 -0.70 -13.22 22.99
CA TYR A 55 -0.49 -12.37 21.83
C TYR A 55 0.42 -13.05 20.81
N GLU A 56 1.57 -13.59 21.22
CA GLU A 56 2.49 -14.30 20.30
C GLU A 56 1.82 -15.47 19.58
N THR A 57 1.00 -16.24 20.30
CA THR A 57 0.28 -17.38 19.70
C THR A 57 -0.78 -16.91 18.70
N VAL A 58 -1.51 -15.84 19.02
CA VAL A 58 -2.58 -15.32 18.17
C VAL A 58 -2.00 -14.61 16.95
N SER A 59 -0.99 -13.75 17.13
CA SER A 59 -0.34 -13.04 16.03
C SER A 59 0.40 -14.00 15.09
N GLY A 60 1.07 -15.02 15.62
CA GLY A 60 1.75 -16.03 14.80
C GLY A 60 0.80 -16.94 14.00
N ARG A 61 -0.42 -17.19 14.50
CA ARG A 61 -1.43 -18.02 13.80
C ARG A 61 -2.35 -17.22 12.90
N LEU A 62 -2.60 -15.96 13.23
CA LEU A 62 -3.41 -15.02 12.45
C LEU A 62 -2.51 -13.98 11.77
N ASP A 63 -1.40 -14.45 11.20
CA ASP A 63 -0.57 -13.64 10.31
C ASP A 63 -1.40 -13.12 9.13
N GLU A 64 -1.09 -11.90 8.69
CA GLU A 64 -1.85 -11.20 7.65
C GLU A 64 -1.99 -12.02 6.37
N GLY A 65 -0.93 -12.76 5.99
CA GLY A 65 -0.92 -13.64 4.84
C GLY A 65 -1.81 -14.87 5.01
N ILE A 66 -1.81 -15.48 6.20
CA ILE A 66 -2.68 -16.63 6.52
C ILE A 66 -4.14 -16.21 6.44
N VAL A 67 -4.49 -15.08 7.06
CA VAL A 67 -5.86 -14.55 7.06
C VAL A 67 -6.33 -14.21 5.65
N ALA A 68 -5.47 -13.61 4.81
CA ALA A 68 -5.78 -13.31 3.42
C ALA A 68 -6.08 -14.58 2.61
N ILE A 69 -5.27 -15.63 2.75
CA ILE A 69 -5.49 -16.92 2.07
C ILE A 69 -6.78 -17.57 2.55
N LEU A 70 -7.10 -17.52 3.86
CA LEU A 70 -8.34 -18.03 4.40
C LEU A 70 -9.57 -17.30 3.84
N GLY A 71 -9.52 -15.97 3.81
CA GLY A 71 -10.57 -15.12 3.24
C GLY A 71 -10.81 -15.38 1.77
N ALA A 72 -9.74 -15.48 0.97
CA ALA A 72 -9.82 -15.82 -0.44
C ALA A 72 -10.38 -17.23 -0.64
N SER A 73 -9.86 -18.23 0.10
CA SER A 73 -10.30 -19.62 0.01
C SER A 73 -11.79 -19.77 0.34
N LEU A 74 -12.29 -19.00 1.30
CA LEU A 74 -13.70 -18.99 1.66
C LEU A 74 -14.60 -18.61 0.48
N LEU A 75 -14.17 -17.68 -0.39
CA LEU A 75 -14.93 -17.30 -1.60
C LEU A 75 -14.94 -18.40 -2.67
N PHE A 76 -13.95 -19.30 -2.69
CA PHE A 76 -13.97 -20.49 -3.55
C PHE A 76 -14.82 -21.62 -2.97
N LEU A 77 -15.07 -21.61 -1.66
CA LEU A 77 -15.84 -22.64 -0.96
C LEU A 77 -17.31 -22.28 -0.77
N LEU A 78 -17.65 -20.99 -0.72
CA LEU A 78 -19.03 -20.52 -0.54
C LEU A 78 -19.82 -20.62 -1.87
N PRO A 79 -20.89 -21.44 -1.91
CA PRO A 79 -21.67 -21.65 -3.13
C PRO A 79 -22.68 -20.54 -3.36
N THR A 80 -22.89 -20.19 -4.63
CA THR A 80 -23.97 -19.32 -5.09
C THR A 80 -25.21 -20.13 -5.45
N LYS A 81 -25.02 -21.30 -6.07
CA LYS A 81 -26.05 -22.32 -6.30
C LYS A 81 -25.49 -23.70 -5.98
N TRP A 82 -26.06 -24.31 -4.95
CA TRP A 82 -25.58 -25.61 -4.46
C TRP A 82 -25.80 -26.74 -5.48
N GLU A 83 -26.95 -26.73 -6.16
CA GLU A 83 -27.34 -27.77 -7.14
C GLU A 83 -26.40 -27.80 -8.35
N ASP A 84 -26.00 -26.64 -8.85
CA ASP A 84 -25.14 -26.49 -10.02
C ASP A 84 -23.64 -26.53 -9.68
N ARG A 85 -23.27 -26.71 -8.39
CA ARG A 85 -21.90 -26.55 -7.87
C ARG A 85 -21.24 -25.24 -8.31
N GLU A 86 -22.02 -24.16 -8.35
CA GLU A 86 -21.52 -22.83 -8.63
C GLU A 86 -21.08 -22.16 -7.34
N PHE A 87 -19.84 -21.67 -7.33
CA PHE A 87 -19.21 -20.98 -6.21
C PHE A 87 -19.08 -19.48 -6.46
N THR A 88 -18.84 -18.70 -5.40
CA THR A 88 -18.74 -17.24 -5.48
C THR A 88 -17.58 -16.80 -6.38
N LEU A 89 -16.42 -17.46 -6.30
CA LEU A 89 -15.32 -17.26 -7.24
C LEU A 89 -14.99 -18.54 -8.01
N ARG A 90 -14.54 -18.36 -9.25
CA ARG A 90 -13.96 -19.42 -10.09
C ARG A 90 -12.47 -19.18 -10.29
N TRP A 91 -11.74 -20.22 -10.66
CA TRP A 91 -10.30 -20.08 -10.94
C TRP A 91 -10.01 -19.06 -12.06
N SER A 92 -10.94 -18.93 -13.01
CA SER A 92 -10.90 -17.89 -14.04
C SER A 92 -10.90 -16.46 -13.49
N ASP A 93 -11.40 -16.25 -12.27
CA ASP A 93 -11.35 -14.95 -11.60
C ASP A 93 -10.00 -14.73 -10.91
N ALA A 94 -9.41 -15.76 -10.29
CA ALA A 94 -8.04 -15.71 -9.77
C ALA A 94 -7.00 -15.48 -10.88
N ALA A 95 -7.24 -16.00 -12.09
CA ALA A 95 -6.37 -15.75 -13.23
C ALA A 95 -6.31 -14.26 -13.65
N LYS A 96 -7.27 -13.44 -13.23
CA LYS A 96 -7.29 -11.98 -13.49
C LYS A 96 -6.49 -11.17 -12.48
N ILE A 97 -5.96 -11.81 -11.43
CA ILE A 97 -5.05 -11.16 -10.47
C ILE A 97 -3.81 -10.68 -11.22
N ASP A 98 -3.28 -9.52 -10.83
CA ASP A 98 -2.01 -9.02 -11.34
C ASP A 98 -0.83 -9.79 -10.73
N TRP A 99 -0.60 -10.99 -11.24
CA TRP A 99 0.53 -11.84 -10.85
C TRP A 99 1.89 -11.19 -11.11
N GLY A 100 1.97 -10.25 -12.06
CA GLY A 100 3.18 -9.48 -12.33
C GLY A 100 3.60 -8.65 -11.12
N THR A 101 2.66 -7.97 -10.48
CA THR A 101 2.91 -7.21 -9.25
C THR A 101 3.35 -8.12 -8.09
N VAL A 102 2.75 -9.31 -7.94
CA VAL A 102 3.16 -10.29 -6.91
C VAL A 102 4.61 -10.72 -7.11
N VAL A 103 5.00 -11.05 -8.34
CA VAL A 103 6.38 -11.41 -8.69
C VAL A 103 7.33 -10.24 -8.46
N LEU A 104 6.92 -9.02 -8.80
CA LEU A 104 7.72 -7.80 -8.60
C LEU A 104 8.06 -7.55 -7.12
N PHE A 105 7.12 -7.80 -6.21
CA PHE A 105 7.41 -7.72 -4.77
C PHE A 105 8.44 -8.77 -4.34
N GLY A 106 8.29 -10.01 -4.79
CA GLY A 106 9.25 -11.07 -4.50
C GLY A 106 10.66 -10.74 -5.01
N THR A 107 10.78 -10.23 -6.24
CA THR A 107 12.07 -9.83 -6.81
C THR A 107 12.65 -8.60 -6.11
N GLY A 108 11.83 -7.63 -5.67
CA GLY A 108 12.28 -6.47 -4.90
C GLY A 108 12.89 -6.86 -3.55
N ILE A 109 12.27 -7.80 -2.83
CA ILE A 109 12.81 -8.33 -1.55
C ILE A 109 14.13 -9.06 -1.79
N ILE A 110 14.19 -9.92 -2.82
CA ILE A 110 15.44 -10.61 -3.21
C ILE A 110 16.52 -9.61 -3.59
N PHE A 111 16.18 -8.57 -4.36
CA PHE A 111 17.12 -7.54 -4.78
C PHE A 111 17.68 -6.77 -3.59
N GLY A 112 16.86 -6.37 -2.62
CA GLY A 112 17.32 -5.75 -1.37
C GLY A 112 18.31 -6.62 -0.60
N SER A 113 18.00 -7.92 -0.46
CA SER A 113 18.91 -8.88 0.19
C SER A 113 20.22 -9.10 -0.59
N LEU A 114 20.17 -9.06 -1.93
CA LEU A 114 21.36 -9.11 -2.77
C LEU A 114 22.21 -7.82 -2.66
N LEU A 115 21.59 -6.65 -2.56
CA LEU A 115 22.31 -5.39 -2.32
C LEU A 115 23.08 -5.42 -1.00
N GLU A 116 22.44 -5.93 0.06
CA GLU A 116 23.05 -6.11 1.38
C GLU A 116 24.19 -7.14 1.33
N SER A 117 23.91 -8.37 0.88
CA SER A 117 24.90 -9.46 0.88
C SER A 117 26.07 -9.26 -0.09
N SER A 118 25.90 -8.46 -1.15
CA SER A 118 26.99 -8.11 -2.08
C SER A 118 27.88 -6.96 -1.60
N GLY A 119 27.53 -6.26 -0.53
CA GLY A 119 28.23 -5.04 -0.09
C GLY A 119 27.99 -3.82 -0.99
N LEU A 120 27.11 -3.93 -2.01
CA LEU A 120 26.73 -2.80 -2.85
C LEU A 120 25.93 -1.77 -2.06
N ALA A 121 25.09 -2.22 -1.13
CA ALA A 121 24.42 -1.42 -0.13
C ALA A 121 25.37 -0.46 0.60
N GLU A 122 26.44 -1.02 1.16
CA GLU A 122 27.47 -0.30 1.90
C GLU A 122 28.21 0.70 0.98
N THR A 123 28.54 0.27 -0.23
CA THR A 123 29.20 1.14 -1.22
C THR A 123 28.34 2.35 -1.61
N LEU A 124 27.03 2.13 -1.82
CA LEU A 124 26.08 3.20 -2.13
C LEU A 124 25.83 4.11 -0.92
N GLY A 125 25.70 3.54 0.27
CA GLY A 125 25.52 4.28 1.52
C GLY A 125 26.71 5.18 1.83
N ASN A 126 27.94 4.65 1.76
CA ASN A 126 29.17 5.42 1.94
C ASN A 126 29.30 6.51 0.87
N GLY A 127 29.05 6.17 -0.40
CA GLY A 127 29.10 7.14 -1.49
C GLY A 127 28.05 8.26 -1.37
N ALA A 128 26.87 7.96 -0.83
CA ALA A 128 25.82 8.93 -0.59
C ALA A 128 26.07 9.76 0.68
N SER A 129 26.62 9.16 1.73
CA SER A 129 27.10 9.88 2.92
C SER A 129 28.17 10.91 2.54
N ASP A 130 29.21 10.48 1.83
CA ASP A 130 30.36 11.31 1.49
C ASP A 130 30.04 12.44 0.50
N ARG A 131 29.12 12.19 -0.45
CA ARG A 131 28.80 13.17 -1.52
C ARG A 131 27.53 13.98 -1.27
N LEU A 132 26.54 13.39 -0.63
CA LEU A 132 25.21 13.99 -0.44
C LEU A 132 24.93 14.35 1.04
N GLY A 133 25.83 14.01 1.97
CA GLY A 133 25.65 14.29 3.39
C GLY A 133 24.50 13.51 4.03
N LEU A 134 24.18 12.33 3.49
CA LEU A 134 23.12 11.45 3.99
C LEU A 134 23.52 10.71 5.28
N THR A 135 23.92 11.46 6.30
CA THR A 135 24.43 10.93 7.59
C THR A 135 23.37 10.91 8.69
N SER A 136 22.19 11.48 8.45
CA SER A 136 21.11 11.57 9.44
C SER A 136 19.84 10.92 8.94
N VAL A 137 19.04 10.38 9.87
CA VAL A 137 17.68 9.85 9.60
C VAL A 137 16.86 10.87 8.80
N PHE A 138 16.94 12.14 9.15
CA PHE A 138 16.24 13.22 8.45
C PHE A 138 16.67 13.35 6.98
N ALA A 139 17.98 13.41 6.72
CA ALA A 139 18.50 13.54 5.36
C ALA A 139 18.11 12.35 4.48
N ILE A 140 18.24 11.12 5.01
CA ILE A 140 17.86 9.90 4.31
C ILE A 140 16.34 9.85 4.07
N THR A 141 15.54 10.30 5.04
CA THR A 141 14.07 10.40 4.90
C THR A 141 13.69 11.37 3.78
N VAL A 142 14.31 12.56 3.73
CA VAL A 142 14.06 13.53 2.65
C VAL A 142 14.43 12.94 1.29
N PHE A 143 15.60 12.30 1.20
CA PHE A 143 16.04 11.63 -0.03
C PHE A 143 15.07 10.53 -0.47
N ALA A 144 14.66 9.67 0.46
CA ALA A 144 13.70 8.59 0.25
C ALA A 144 12.36 9.10 -0.29
N VAL A 145 11.83 10.18 0.30
CA VAL A 145 10.58 10.81 -0.13
C VAL A 145 10.68 11.38 -1.55
N ILE A 146 11.73 12.14 -1.83
CA ILE A 146 11.93 12.74 -3.15
C ILE A 146 12.07 11.65 -4.22
N LEU A 147 12.90 10.64 -3.96
CA LEU A 147 13.12 9.54 -4.89
C LEU A 147 11.82 8.78 -5.16
N ALA A 148 11.05 8.47 -4.12
CA ALA A 148 9.79 7.74 -4.24
C ALA A 148 8.73 8.51 -5.06
N ILE A 149 8.56 9.82 -4.80
CA ILE A 149 7.63 10.68 -5.57
C ILE A 149 7.99 10.70 -7.05
N VAL A 150 9.27 10.93 -7.36
CA VAL A 150 9.74 11.01 -8.76
C VAL A 150 9.51 9.67 -9.48
N VAL A 151 9.79 8.56 -8.82
CA VAL A 151 9.55 7.23 -9.41
C VAL A 151 8.04 6.97 -9.57
N SER A 152 7.20 7.35 -8.60
CA SER A 152 5.73 7.19 -8.69
C SER A 152 5.05 8.03 -9.77
N GLU A 153 5.68 9.07 -10.29
CA GLU A 153 5.10 9.79 -11.43
C GLU A 153 5.19 9.03 -12.76
N THR A 154 6.13 8.10 -12.86
CA THR A 154 6.39 7.39 -14.12
C THR A 154 5.95 5.93 -14.07
N THR A 155 5.57 5.44 -12.89
CA THR A 155 5.37 4.03 -12.58
C THR A 155 4.19 3.87 -11.62
N SER A 156 3.62 2.67 -11.48
CA SER A 156 2.57 2.44 -10.48
C SER A 156 3.11 2.60 -9.05
N ASN A 157 2.29 3.16 -8.16
CA ASN A 157 2.67 3.39 -6.75
C ASN A 157 3.29 2.15 -6.09
N THR A 158 2.67 1.00 -6.35
CA THR A 158 3.10 -0.30 -5.86
C THR A 158 4.50 -0.69 -6.35
N ALA A 159 4.76 -0.51 -7.65
CA ALA A 159 6.06 -0.80 -8.22
C ALA A 159 7.13 0.22 -7.76
N SER A 160 6.76 1.49 -7.57
CA SER A 160 7.66 2.51 -7.02
C SER A 160 8.13 2.17 -5.61
N ALA A 161 7.21 1.74 -4.72
CA ALA A 161 7.58 1.28 -3.38
C ALA A 161 8.49 0.04 -3.45
N ALA A 162 8.18 -0.91 -4.33
CA ALA A 162 8.97 -2.14 -4.52
C ALA A 162 10.40 -1.89 -5.01
N VAL A 163 10.64 -0.79 -5.73
CA VAL A 163 11.98 -0.39 -6.20
C VAL A 163 12.71 0.44 -5.16
N VAL A 164 12.03 1.43 -4.55
CA VAL A 164 12.70 2.43 -3.72
C VAL A 164 12.99 1.90 -2.32
N VAL A 165 12.08 1.17 -1.68
CA VAL A 165 12.27 0.69 -0.31
C VAL A 165 13.51 -0.21 -0.16
N PRO A 166 13.76 -1.19 -1.06
CA PRO A 166 14.96 -2.01 -1.00
C PRO A 166 16.28 -1.27 -1.26
N ILE A 167 16.23 -0.03 -1.77
CA ILE A 167 17.40 0.84 -1.95
C ILE A 167 17.63 1.66 -0.68
N ILE A 168 16.56 2.17 -0.07
CA ILE A 168 16.64 3.04 1.11
C ILE A 168 17.05 2.28 2.36
N ILE A 169 16.55 1.06 2.57
CA ILE A 169 16.89 0.26 3.76
C ILE A 169 18.42 0.05 3.88
N PRO A 170 19.12 -0.46 2.86
CA PRO A 170 20.55 -0.68 2.98
C PRO A 170 21.37 0.62 3.07
N ILE A 171 20.93 1.73 2.45
CA ILE A 171 21.59 3.05 2.61
C ILE A 171 21.50 3.53 4.06
N ALA A 172 20.33 3.39 4.69
CA ALA A 172 20.15 3.74 6.10
C ALA A 172 20.99 2.86 7.03
N MET A 173 21.03 1.54 6.77
CA MET A 173 21.88 0.62 7.54
C MET A 173 23.37 0.94 7.40
N ALA A 174 23.84 1.27 6.19
CA ALA A 174 25.22 1.65 5.95
C ALA A 174 25.60 2.99 6.63
N ALA A 175 24.63 3.89 6.81
CA ALA A 175 24.81 5.14 7.55
C ALA A 175 24.66 4.98 9.08
N ASP A 176 24.54 3.74 9.59
CA ASP A 176 24.33 3.42 11.00
C ASP A 176 23.10 4.09 11.62
N VAL A 177 22.02 4.21 10.84
CA VAL A 177 20.74 4.76 11.30
C VAL A 177 19.59 3.78 11.12
N ASN A 178 18.57 3.90 11.98
CA ASN A 178 17.38 3.05 11.90
C ASN A 178 16.65 3.24 10.54
N PRO A 179 16.53 2.19 9.70
CA PRO A 179 15.94 2.29 8.37
C PRO A 179 14.41 2.42 8.39
N PHE A 180 13.76 2.21 9.54
CA PHE A 180 12.31 2.15 9.65
C PHE A 180 11.62 3.43 9.15
N VAL A 181 12.01 4.60 9.66
CA VAL A 181 11.37 5.87 9.27
C VAL A 181 11.63 6.22 7.80
N PRO A 182 12.86 6.14 7.26
CA PRO A 182 13.09 6.37 5.84
C PRO A 182 12.35 5.39 4.91
N ALA A 183 12.29 4.10 5.25
CA ALA A 183 11.59 3.09 4.47
C ALA A 183 10.08 3.31 4.47
N LEU A 184 9.51 3.63 5.65
CA LEU A 184 8.11 3.98 5.77
C LEU A 184 7.79 5.26 4.98
N ALA A 185 8.65 6.27 5.06
CA ALA A 185 8.51 7.51 4.31
C ALA A 185 8.53 7.29 2.79
N ALA A 186 9.44 6.46 2.29
CA ALA A 186 9.45 6.03 0.88
C ALA A 186 8.13 5.35 0.49
N THR A 187 7.57 4.52 1.36
CA THR A 187 6.30 3.81 1.10
C THR A 187 5.13 4.77 0.99
N PHE A 188 5.02 5.74 1.91
CA PHE A 188 4.01 6.79 1.83
C PHE A 188 4.21 7.65 0.57
N ALA A 189 5.44 8.10 0.32
CA ALA A 189 5.79 8.96 -0.79
C ALA A 189 5.57 8.30 -2.16
N ALA A 190 5.76 6.99 -2.27
CA ALA A 190 5.44 6.23 -3.49
C ALA A 190 3.94 6.27 -3.86
N SER A 191 3.08 6.71 -2.95
CA SER A 191 1.65 6.90 -3.21
C SER A 191 1.30 8.30 -3.77
N PHE A 192 2.29 9.19 -3.91
CA PHE A 192 2.13 10.59 -4.34
C PHE A 192 2.55 10.73 -5.81
N GLY A 193 1.80 10.07 -6.70
CA GLY A 193 1.89 10.22 -8.15
C GLY A 193 0.76 11.11 -8.68
N PHE A 194 0.79 12.42 -8.40
CA PHE A 194 -0.29 13.35 -8.71
C PHE A 194 -0.07 14.18 -9.98
N MET A 195 1.15 14.30 -10.51
CA MET A 195 1.45 15.13 -11.68
C MET A 195 0.99 14.52 -13.00
N LEU A 196 1.20 13.21 -13.20
CA LEU A 196 1.02 12.57 -14.50
C LEU A 196 -0.23 11.67 -14.57
N PRO A 197 -0.90 11.61 -15.74
CA PRO A 197 -2.03 10.70 -15.97
C PRO A 197 -1.64 9.22 -15.90
N VAL A 198 -0.39 8.90 -16.26
CA VAL A 198 0.10 7.51 -16.35
C VAL A 198 0.33 6.89 -14.97
N SER A 199 0.57 7.72 -13.95
CA SER A 199 0.90 7.29 -12.59
C SER A 199 -0.20 6.42 -11.98
N THR A 200 -1.48 6.79 -12.20
CA THR A 200 -2.60 6.08 -11.60
C THR A 200 -3.89 6.08 -12.45
N PRO A 201 -4.76 5.05 -12.32
CA PRO A 201 -6.01 4.98 -13.09
C PRO A 201 -6.96 6.16 -12.84
N GLN A 202 -7.07 6.65 -11.61
CA GLN A 202 -7.91 7.81 -11.28
C GLN A 202 -7.46 9.09 -12.01
N ASN A 203 -6.14 9.29 -12.11
CA ASN A 203 -5.54 10.39 -12.86
C ASN A 203 -5.85 10.26 -14.36
N ALA A 204 -5.73 9.05 -14.91
CA ALA A 204 -6.09 8.76 -16.30
C ALA A 204 -7.59 8.96 -16.60
N VAL A 205 -8.49 8.58 -15.69
CA VAL A 205 -9.95 8.76 -15.85
C VAL A 205 -10.31 10.25 -15.92
N VAL A 206 -9.76 11.06 -15.03
CA VAL A 206 -10.01 12.51 -15.01
C VAL A 206 -9.41 13.20 -16.22
N TYR A 207 -8.20 12.81 -16.63
CA TYR A 207 -7.60 13.34 -17.86
C TYR A 207 -8.39 12.93 -19.12
N GLY A 208 -8.87 11.67 -19.15
CA GLY A 208 -9.65 11.10 -20.24
C GLY A 208 -11.04 11.73 -20.44
N SER A 209 -11.56 12.48 -19.47
CA SER A 209 -12.81 13.23 -19.62
C SER A 209 -12.70 14.40 -20.61
N GLY A 210 -11.47 14.84 -20.94
CA GLY A 210 -11.20 16.01 -21.75
C GLY A 210 -11.47 17.35 -21.04
N THR A 211 -11.89 17.34 -19.78
CA THR A 211 -12.21 18.55 -19.02
C THR A 211 -11.02 19.14 -18.26
N VAL A 212 -9.94 18.37 -18.09
CA VAL A 212 -8.75 18.78 -17.34
C VAL A 212 -7.53 18.83 -18.26
N PRO A 213 -6.99 20.02 -18.57
CA PRO A 213 -5.75 20.15 -19.35
C PRO A 213 -4.55 19.55 -18.60
N ILE A 214 -3.65 18.89 -19.34
CA ILE A 214 -2.44 18.24 -18.78
C ILE A 214 -1.57 19.22 -17.98
N THR A 215 -1.45 20.47 -18.44
CA THR A 215 -0.65 21.50 -17.77
C THR A 215 -1.24 21.91 -16.42
N THR A 216 -2.58 21.88 -16.29
CA THR A 216 -3.25 22.14 -15.02
C THR A 216 -3.01 20.98 -14.06
N MET A 217 -3.13 19.75 -14.56
CA MET A 217 -2.86 18.54 -13.80
C MET A 217 -1.43 18.50 -13.25
N ILE A 218 -0.41 18.72 -14.09
CA ILE A 218 1.00 18.73 -13.67
C ILE A 218 1.25 19.82 -12.61
N ARG A 219 0.74 21.04 -12.83
CA ARG A 219 0.98 22.16 -11.90
C ARG A 219 0.32 21.92 -10.55
N THR A 220 -0.91 21.44 -10.56
CA THR A 220 -1.65 21.12 -9.34
C THR A 220 -1.06 19.90 -8.63
N GLY A 221 -0.74 18.84 -9.37
CA GLY A 221 -0.09 17.63 -8.87
C GLY A 221 1.23 17.93 -8.18
N ALA A 222 2.13 18.68 -8.83
CA ALA A 222 3.42 19.05 -8.25
C ALA A 222 3.27 19.82 -6.94
N SER A 223 2.21 20.64 -6.81
CA SER A 223 1.91 21.35 -5.57
C SER A 223 1.50 20.36 -4.46
N PHE A 224 0.68 19.36 -4.79
CA PHE A 224 0.30 18.30 -3.85
C PHE A 224 1.47 17.40 -3.48
N ASP A 225 2.38 17.07 -4.41
CA ASP A 225 3.56 16.25 -4.11
C ASP A 225 4.51 16.99 -3.18
N VAL A 226 4.75 18.28 -3.39
CA VAL A 226 5.60 19.09 -2.51
C VAL A 226 4.98 19.22 -1.12
N ILE A 227 3.69 19.52 -1.02
CA ILE A 227 2.99 19.59 0.26
C ILE A 227 3.05 18.22 0.96
N GLY A 228 2.79 17.15 0.21
CA GLY A 228 2.87 15.77 0.65
C GLY A 228 4.23 15.40 1.21
N ALA A 229 5.29 15.72 0.47
CA ALA A 229 6.66 15.49 0.89
C ALA A 229 6.97 16.18 2.23
N ILE A 230 6.57 17.45 2.36
CA ILE A 230 6.75 18.22 3.61
C ILE A 230 5.98 17.55 4.75
N LEU A 231 4.72 17.15 4.51
CA LEU A 231 3.91 16.48 5.52
C LEU A 231 4.53 15.15 5.96
N ILE A 232 5.00 14.32 5.03
CA ILE A 232 5.63 13.03 5.34
C ILE A 232 6.90 13.26 6.16
N VAL A 233 7.79 14.15 5.72
CA VAL A 233 9.07 14.42 6.39
C VAL A 233 8.88 14.96 7.82
N ILE A 234 7.84 15.75 8.06
CA ILE A 234 7.59 16.35 9.39
C ILE A 234 6.76 15.45 10.29
N PHE A 235 5.63 14.93 9.81
CA PHE A 235 4.67 14.23 10.65
C PHE A 235 5.01 12.76 10.87
N LEU A 236 5.66 12.10 9.91
CA LEU A 236 5.94 10.68 10.03
C LEU A 236 6.91 10.36 11.17
N PRO A 237 8.03 11.09 11.37
CA PRO A 237 8.90 10.86 12.52
C PRO A 237 8.19 11.12 13.85
N VAL A 238 7.37 12.19 13.93
CA VAL A 238 6.59 12.53 15.12
C VAL A 238 5.61 11.41 15.47
N MET A 239 4.87 10.92 14.47
CA MET A 239 3.95 9.80 14.64
C MET A 239 4.68 8.53 15.08
N ALA A 240 5.83 8.22 14.47
CA ALA A 240 6.62 7.04 14.80
C ALA A 240 7.09 7.08 16.27
N SER A 241 7.55 8.24 16.75
CA SER A 241 7.92 8.42 18.16
C SER A 241 6.72 8.38 19.11
N MET A 242 5.56 8.94 18.73
CA MET A 242 4.35 8.89 19.56
C MET A 242 3.81 7.47 19.75
N VAL A 243 3.98 6.60 18.75
CA VAL A 243 3.56 5.19 18.80
C VAL A 243 4.62 4.31 19.49
N GLY A 244 5.79 4.85 19.81
CA GLY A 244 6.89 4.09 20.44
C GLY A 244 7.61 3.15 19.48
N LEU A 245 7.57 3.45 18.18
CA LEU A 245 8.27 2.68 17.14
C LEU A 245 9.75 3.11 16.99
N VAL A 246 10.10 4.29 17.50
CA VAL A 246 11.45 4.90 17.45
C VAL A 246 11.68 5.81 18.65
#